data_AF-A0A2V8N3J9-F1
#
_entry.id   AF-A0A2V8N3J9-F1
#
_cell.length_a   1.000
_cell.length_b   1.000
_cell.length_c   1.000
_cell.angle_alpha   90.00
_cell.angle_beta   90.00
_cell.angle_gamma   90.00
#
_symmetry.space_group_name_H-M   'P 1'
#
loop_
_entity.id
_entity.type
_entity.pdbx_description
1 polymer ?
#
loop_
_entity_poly.entity_id
_entity_poly.type
_entity_poly.pdbx_seq_one_letter_code
_entity_poly.pdbx_strand_id
1 'polypeptide(L)'
;MLRNQTSGNGYVRTVVSNFGIGLVSGIDNVIEENVVTGNVTGIRIQPASTGNVLRGNIIAGNPPILVSNNVADNAPSGFDIQNLSAAGANTFENNTCITAMNAPCGRLKPEADVLPVVNAVGFNTPRAPRGGSVTVTFSGNNLTTTTYFDVRFRAPGASADDVAFNWQQGPSASHAVPAGTAIGDWTITGVRAHADANDHTGPFASVQATFSVFVSPF
;
A
#
# COMPACT_ATOMS: atom_id res chain seq x y z
N MET A 1 -14.50 21.33 29.36
CA MET A 1 -14.23 20.67 28.07
C MET A 1 -15.21 19.51 27.97
N LEU A 2 -16.15 19.55 27.04
CA LEU A 2 -17.19 18.52 26.89
C LEU A 2 -16.62 17.41 26.02
N ARG A 3 -16.27 16.29 26.66
CA ARG A 3 -15.76 15.11 25.99
C ARG A 3 -16.92 14.18 25.70
N ASN A 4 -17.19 13.88 24.44
CA ASN A 4 -18.16 12.82 24.13
C ASN A 4 -17.48 11.46 24.33
N GLN A 5 -18.17 10.59 25.05
CA GLN A 5 -17.76 9.22 25.26
C GLN A 5 -18.82 8.31 24.66
N THR A 6 -18.42 7.51 23.68
CA THR A 6 -19.28 6.47 23.11
C THR A 6 -18.72 5.11 23.50
N SER A 7 -19.63 4.21 23.88
CA SER A 7 -19.29 2.82 24.17
C SER A 7 -20.38 1.89 23.68
N GLY A 8 -19.99 0.70 23.22
CA GLY A 8 -20.92 -0.30 22.70
C GLY A 8 -20.50 -1.72 23.06
N ASN A 9 -21.49 -2.54 23.41
CA ASN A 9 -21.33 -3.99 23.52
C ASN A 9 -22.05 -4.64 22.34
N GLY A 10 -21.31 -5.07 21.33
CA GLY A 10 -21.89 -5.86 20.26
C GLY A 10 -20.94 -6.94 19.79
N TYR A 11 -21.41 -7.69 18.81
CA TYR A 11 -20.80 -8.93 18.35
C TYR A 11 -20.63 -8.86 16.83
N VAL A 12 -19.50 -9.35 16.33
CA VAL A 12 -19.18 -9.32 14.91
C VAL A 12 -19.87 -10.49 14.20
N ARG A 13 -20.76 -10.20 13.24
CA ARG A 13 -21.10 -11.11 12.13
C ARG A 13 -20.93 -10.37 10.82
N THR A 14 -20.49 -11.11 9.80
CA THR A 14 -20.35 -10.91 8.33
C THR A 14 -20.72 -9.59 7.63
N VAL A 15 -21.44 -8.64 8.23
CA VAL A 15 -21.70 -7.29 7.72
C VAL A 15 -21.65 -6.31 8.91
N VAL A 16 -20.69 -5.38 8.91
CA VAL A 16 -20.51 -4.44 10.03
C VAL A 16 -21.47 -3.25 9.90
N SER A 17 -22.48 -3.17 10.78
CA SER A 17 -23.41 -2.04 10.92
C SER A 17 -23.23 -1.24 12.22
N ASN A 18 -22.38 -1.70 13.13
CA ASN A 18 -22.20 -1.11 14.46
C ASN A 18 -20.85 -0.40 14.51
N PHE A 19 -20.85 0.91 14.77
CA PHE A 19 -19.65 1.74 14.94
C PHE A 19 -19.87 2.78 16.04
N GLY A 20 -18.78 3.27 16.64
CA GLY A 20 -18.85 4.32 17.66
C GLY A 20 -19.21 5.68 17.08
N ILE A 21 -18.49 6.11 16.03
CA ILE A 21 -18.75 7.36 15.32
C ILE A 21 -18.68 7.11 13.81
N GLY A 22 -19.62 7.67 13.04
CA GLY A 22 -19.67 7.49 11.60
C GLY A 22 -19.83 8.82 10.84
N LEU A 23 -18.99 9.03 9.82
CA LEU A 23 -19.26 9.98 8.76
C LEU A 23 -19.83 9.23 7.54
N VAL A 24 -21.10 9.48 7.22
CA VAL A 24 -21.80 8.84 6.11
C VAL A 24 -21.67 9.66 4.81
N SER A 25 -21.84 10.97 4.91
CA SER A 25 -21.74 11.90 3.77
C SER A 25 -21.32 13.31 4.23
N GLY A 26 -20.47 13.38 5.25
CA GLY A 26 -20.11 14.65 5.90
C GLY A 26 -19.02 15.39 5.13
N ILE A 27 -19.20 16.70 4.97
CA ILE A 27 -18.20 17.61 4.41
C ILE A 27 -17.79 18.65 5.45
N ASP A 28 -16.48 18.92 5.56
CA ASP A 28 -15.89 19.97 6.41
C ASP A 28 -16.29 19.91 7.90
N ASN A 29 -16.44 18.69 8.44
CA ASN A 29 -16.74 18.48 9.85
C ASN A 29 -15.46 18.31 10.68
N VAL A 30 -15.55 18.63 11.97
CA VAL A 30 -14.50 18.36 12.95
C VAL A 30 -14.99 17.30 13.93
N ILE A 31 -14.25 16.20 14.04
CA ILE A 31 -14.44 15.17 15.06
C ILE A 31 -13.24 15.20 15.98
N GLU A 32 -13.40 15.82 17.14
CA GLU A 32 -12.28 16.07 18.03
C GLU A 32 -12.48 15.57 19.46
N GLU A 33 -11.38 15.12 20.06
CA GLU A 33 -11.24 14.81 21.49
C GLU A 33 -12.19 13.72 22.04
N ASN A 34 -12.81 12.91 21.19
CA ASN A 34 -13.76 11.88 21.61
C ASN A 34 -13.07 10.67 22.25
N VAL A 35 -13.82 9.91 23.06
CA VAL A 35 -13.42 8.57 23.52
C VAL A 35 -14.37 7.54 22.90
N VAL A 36 -13.83 6.62 22.12
CA VAL A 36 -14.59 5.54 21.49
C VAL A 36 -14.05 4.21 22.01
N THR A 37 -14.89 3.45 22.71
CA THR A 37 -14.49 2.18 23.35
C THR A 37 -15.52 1.09 23.13
N GLY A 38 -15.13 -0.18 23.20
CA GLY A 38 -16.06 -1.30 23.18
C GLY A 38 -16.01 -2.16 21.93
N ASN A 39 -16.80 -3.23 21.94
CA ASN A 39 -16.45 -4.51 21.31
C ASN A 39 -16.72 -4.60 19.79
N VAL A 40 -16.97 -3.50 19.07
CA VAL A 40 -17.41 -3.63 17.65
C VAL A 40 -17.09 -2.52 16.67
N THR A 41 -16.30 -1.49 17.00
CA THR A 41 -15.51 -0.65 16.05
C THR A 41 -15.47 0.84 16.42
N GLY A 42 -14.37 1.50 16.05
CA GLY A 42 -14.06 2.89 16.32
C GLY A 42 -14.75 3.90 15.40
N ILE A 43 -13.99 4.62 14.56
CA ILE A 43 -14.51 5.66 13.68
C ILE A 43 -14.58 5.16 12.23
N ARG A 44 -15.75 5.25 11.60
CA ARG A 44 -15.97 4.86 10.20
C ARG A 44 -16.23 6.08 9.32
N ILE A 45 -15.53 6.16 8.19
CA ILE A 45 -15.66 7.24 7.21
C ILE A 45 -16.07 6.62 5.89
N GLN A 46 -17.24 7.01 5.38
CA GLN A 46 -17.76 6.50 4.11
C GLN A 46 -17.18 7.25 2.90
N PRO A 47 -17.25 6.64 1.69
CA PRO A 47 -16.59 7.16 0.49
C PRO A 47 -16.87 8.63 0.15
N ALA A 48 -18.09 9.10 0.43
CA ALA A 48 -18.53 10.45 0.10
C ALA A 48 -18.08 11.53 1.10
N SER A 49 -17.38 11.18 2.18
CA SER A 49 -16.99 12.14 3.22
C SER A 49 -15.65 12.80 2.88
N THR A 50 -15.62 14.13 2.79
CA THR A 50 -14.44 14.92 2.35
C THR A 50 -14.23 16.18 3.19
N GLY A 51 -13.01 16.68 3.30
CA GLY A 51 -12.67 17.92 4.03
C GLY A 51 -12.75 17.81 5.55
N ASN A 52 -13.01 16.62 6.11
CA ASN A 52 -13.19 16.48 7.55
C ASN A 52 -11.86 16.40 8.29
N VAL A 53 -11.84 16.90 9.53
CA VAL A 53 -10.68 16.83 10.43
C VAL A 53 -11.02 15.94 11.62
N LEU A 54 -10.25 14.87 11.79
CA LEU A 54 -10.36 13.97 12.93
C LEU A 54 -9.14 14.16 13.83
N ARG A 55 -9.32 14.75 15.02
CA ARG A 55 -8.18 15.09 15.87
C ARG A 55 -8.31 14.77 17.36
N GLY A 56 -7.23 14.31 18.00
CA GLY A 56 -7.22 14.12 19.46
C GLY A 56 -8.16 13.04 20.01
N ASN A 57 -8.73 12.19 19.16
CA ASN A 57 -9.65 11.13 19.59
C ASN A 57 -8.88 9.95 20.23
N ILE A 58 -9.45 9.31 21.25
CA ILE A 58 -8.94 8.09 21.86
C ILE A 58 -9.86 6.93 21.50
N ILE A 59 -9.33 5.89 20.87
CA ILE A 59 -10.12 4.83 20.24
C ILE A 59 -9.60 3.46 20.65
N ALA A 60 -10.52 2.56 21.02
CA ALA A 60 -10.24 1.18 21.37
C ALA A 60 -11.29 0.25 20.72
N GLY A 61 -10.99 -0.30 19.55
CA GLY A 61 -11.80 -1.30 18.85
C GLY A 61 -11.45 -2.75 19.25
N ASN A 62 -12.38 -3.69 19.05
CA ASN A 62 -12.12 -5.12 19.25
C ASN A 62 -12.71 -5.98 18.11
N PRO A 63 -11.91 -6.84 17.47
CA PRO A 63 -10.44 -6.85 17.42
C PRO A 63 -9.82 -5.57 16.81
N PRO A 64 -8.56 -5.26 17.14
CA PRO A 64 -7.86 -4.07 16.64
C PRO A 64 -7.36 -4.25 15.21
N ILE A 65 -7.74 -3.35 14.30
CA ILE A 65 -7.05 -3.18 13.01
C ILE A 65 -7.18 -1.73 12.51
N LEU A 66 -6.16 -1.23 11.82
CA LEU A 66 -6.20 0.04 11.11
C LEU A 66 -6.23 -0.26 9.61
N VAL A 67 -7.26 0.21 8.89
CA VAL A 67 -7.43 -0.12 7.47
C VAL A 67 -7.52 1.16 6.64
N SER A 68 -6.57 1.32 5.71
CA SER A 68 -6.63 2.33 4.66
C SER A 68 -7.47 1.85 3.46
N ASN A 69 -7.82 2.79 2.58
CA ASN A 69 -8.71 2.63 1.43
C ASN A 69 -8.27 1.61 0.35
N ASN A 70 -7.06 1.03 0.41
CA ASN A 70 -6.60 0.04 -0.58
C ASN A 70 -6.52 -1.41 -0.08
N VAL A 71 -7.02 -1.72 1.13
CA VAL A 71 -7.21 -3.12 1.50
C VAL A 71 -8.60 -3.53 1.05
N ALA A 72 -8.70 -4.47 0.11
CA ALA A 72 -9.96 -5.01 -0.38
C ALA A 72 -10.81 -5.54 0.78
N ASP A 73 -11.82 -4.78 1.22
CA ASP A 73 -12.97 -5.08 2.10
C ASP A 73 -12.83 -6.13 3.24
N ASN A 74 -11.62 -6.52 3.65
CA ASN A 74 -11.39 -7.73 4.42
C ASN A 74 -10.77 -7.52 5.80
N ALA A 75 -11.16 -6.44 6.49
CA ALA A 75 -11.33 -6.56 7.93
C ALA A 75 -12.82 -6.73 8.23
N PRO A 76 -13.44 -7.91 7.94
CA PRO A 76 -14.83 -8.16 8.32
C PRO A 76 -15.01 -8.20 9.86
N SER A 77 -13.96 -7.88 10.64
CA SER A 77 -13.86 -8.26 12.04
C SER A 77 -13.52 -7.16 13.04
N GLY A 78 -13.20 -5.91 12.72
CA GLY A 78 -13.09 -4.84 13.75
C GLY A 78 -11.97 -3.83 13.48
N PHE A 79 -12.18 -2.53 13.72
CA PHE A 79 -11.23 -1.45 13.39
C PHE A 79 -11.20 -0.32 14.43
N ASP A 80 -10.08 0.41 14.49
CA ASP A 80 -9.96 1.67 15.24
C ASP A 80 -10.42 2.86 14.37
N ILE A 81 -9.87 3.00 13.17
CA ILE A 81 -10.39 3.93 12.14
C ILE A 81 -10.43 3.19 10.80
N GLN A 82 -11.58 3.25 10.14
CA GLN A 82 -11.75 2.77 8.75
C GLN A 82 -12.09 3.95 7.86
N ASN A 83 -11.17 4.30 6.95
CA ASN A 83 -11.41 5.35 5.97
C ASN A 83 -11.66 4.79 4.57
N LEU A 84 -12.91 4.89 4.11
CA LEU A 84 -13.33 4.49 2.78
C LEU A 84 -13.38 5.65 1.78
N SER A 85 -13.07 6.88 2.22
CA SER A 85 -12.93 8.04 1.32
C SER A 85 -11.72 7.90 0.41
N ALA A 86 -11.68 8.67 -0.66
CA ALA A 86 -10.46 8.84 -1.45
C ALA A 86 -9.27 9.24 -0.56
N ALA A 87 -8.07 8.77 -0.91
CA ALA A 87 -6.85 9.14 -0.22
C ALA A 87 -6.67 10.67 -0.19
N GLY A 88 -6.34 11.22 0.98
CA GLY A 88 -6.20 12.67 1.17
C GLY A 88 -7.51 13.45 1.27
N ALA A 89 -8.68 12.80 1.17
CA ALA A 89 -9.96 13.50 1.29
C ALA A 89 -10.26 13.96 2.73
N ASN A 90 -9.59 13.43 3.76
CA ASN A 90 -9.80 13.80 5.17
C ASN A 90 -8.46 13.92 5.91
N THR A 91 -8.42 14.74 6.95
CA THR A 91 -7.23 15.05 7.76
C THR A 91 -7.30 14.35 9.12
N PHE A 92 -6.18 13.77 9.58
CA PHE A 92 -6.10 13.04 10.84
C PHE A 92 -4.92 13.53 11.68
N GLU A 93 -5.19 13.97 12.91
CA GLU A 93 -4.18 14.63 13.76
C GLU A 93 -4.23 14.09 15.19
N ASN A 94 -3.12 13.63 15.76
CA ASN A 94 -3.01 13.35 17.21
C ASN A 94 -4.08 12.41 17.80
N ASN A 95 -4.70 11.52 17.02
CA ASN A 95 -5.57 10.48 17.58
C ASN A 95 -4.71 9.44 18.32
N THR A 96 -5.28 8.73 19.30
CA THR A 96 -4.66 7.64 20.08
C THR A 96 -5.46 6.36 19.89
N CYS A 97 -4.82 5.30 19.39
CA CYS A 97 -5.45 4.04 19.04
C CYS A 97 -4.94 3.00 20.05
N ILE A 98 -5.72 2.73 21.11
CA ILE A 98 -5.29 1.98 22.29
C ILE A 98 -5.07 0.50 21.98
N THR A 99 -5.93 -0.08 21.16
CA THR A 99 -5.99 -1.52 20.93
C THR A 99 -4.98 -1.98 19.87
N ALA A 100 -4.49 -1.08 19.03
CA ALA A 100 -3.23 -1.24 18.27
C ALA A 100 -2.02 -0.84 19.14
N MET A 101 -1.74 -1.58 20.22
CA MET A 101 -0.50 -1.54 21.03
C MET A 101 0.17 -0.16 21.17
N ASN A 102 -0.32 0.73 22.04
CA ASN A 102 0.40 1.92 22.54
C ASN A 102 1.06 2.84 21.48
N ALA A 103 0.56 2.84 20.24
CA ALA A 103 0.99 3.78 19.24
C ALA A 103 0.15 5.05 19.36
N PRO A 104 0.74 6.26 19.24
CA PRO A 104 -0.02 7.36 18.66
C PRO A 104 -0.71 6.80 17.41
N CYS A 105 -1.96 7.17 17.08
CA CYS A 105 -2.42 7.09 15.68
C CYS A 105 -1.63 8.12 14.83
N GLY A 106 -0.36 8.32 15.17
CA GLY A 106 0.52 9.39 14.78
C GLY A 106 0.97 9.06 13.39
N ARG A 107 0.31 9.75 12.47
CA ARG A 107 0.47 9.67 11.03
C ARG A 107 -0.19 8.40 10.49
N LEU A 108 -1.48 8.52 10.17
CA LEU A 108 -1.90 8.02 8.86
C LEU A 108 -1.03 8.76 7.84
N LYS A 109 0.15 8.20 7.63
CA LYS A 109 0.99 8.49 6.49
C LYS A 109 0.08 8.35 5.26
N PRO A 110 0.10 9.30 4.29
CA PRO A 110 -0.51 9.10 2.99
C PRO A 110 -0.29 7.67 2.53
N GLU A 111 -1.19 7.10 1.78
CA GLU A 111 -1.05 5.73 1.28
C GLU A 111 0.33 5.48 0.62
N ALA A 112 0.85 6.48 -0.10
CA ALA A 112 2.20 6.49 -0.68
C ALA A 112 3.37 6.43 0.34
N ASP A 113 3.10 6.77 1.60
CA ASP A 113 4.07 6.81 2.70
C ASP A 113 4.07 5.53 3.56
N VAL A 114 3.11 4.62 3.37
CA VAL A 114 3.06 3.29 4.02
C VAL A 114 3.08 2.12 3.03
N LEU A 115 2.58 2.29 1.81
CA LEU A 115 2.73 1.28 0.77
C LEU A 115 4.16 1.30 0.22
N PRO A 116 4.67 0.12 -0.19
CA PRO A 116 5.89 0.07 -0.97
C PRO A 116 5.63 0.70 -2.34
N VAL A 117 6.39 1.74 -2.70
CA VAL A 117 6.25 2.45 -3.98
C VAL A 117 7.61 2.50 -4.66
N VAL A 118 7.66 2.16 -5.94
CA VAL A 118 8.87 2.26 -6.76
C VAL A 118 8.83 3.54 -7.57
N ASN A 119 9.91 4.31 -7.48
CA ASN A 119 10.08 5.58 -8.21
C ASN A 119 11.16 5.46 -9.30
N ALA A 120 12.10 4.52 -9.15
CA ALA A 120 13.17 4.32 -10.11
C ALA A 120 13.64 2.86 -10.17
N VAL A 121 14.15 2.47 -11.32
CA VAL A 121 14.80 1.18 -11.57
C VAL A 121 16.23 1.47 -12.05
N GLY A 122 17.20 0.78 -11.45
CA GLY A 122 18.61 0.86 -11.83
C GLY A 122 19.17 -0.51 -12.16
N PHE A 123 20.12 -0.52 -13.07
CA PHE A 123 20.95 -1.69 -13.37
C PHE A 123 22.39 -1.38 -12.98
N ASN A 124 23.10 -2.35 -12.41
CA ASN A 124 24.55 -2.18 -12.16
C ASN A 124 25.34 -1.98 -13.45
N THR A 125 24.87 -2.57 -14.57
CA THR A 125 25.34 -2.30 -15.92
C THR A 125 24.14 -2.10 -16.85
N PRO A 126 24.20 -1.19 -17.83
CA PRO A 126 23.07 -0.95 -18.74
C PRO A 126 22.86 -2.08 -19.78
N ARG A 127 23.76 -3.07 -19.80
CA ARG A 127 23.75 -4.18 -20.74
C ARG A 127 24.50 -5.38 -20.17
N ALA A 128 24.13 -6.59 -20.60
CA ALA A 128 24.89 -7.82 -20.35
C ALA A 128 24.76 -8.79 -21.54
N PRO A 129 25.75 -9.68 -21.73
CA PRO A 129 25.62 -10.72 -22.74
C PRO A 129 24.59 -11.76 -22.31
N ARG A 130 24.02 -12.47 -23.29
CA ARG A 130 23.33 -13.75 -23.02
C ARG A 130 24.27 -14.70 -22.26
N GLY A 131 23.74 -15.41 -21.29
CA GLY A 131 24.51 -16.25 -20.36
C GLY A 131 25.19 -15.47 -19.22
N GLY A 132 25.13 -14.13 -19.24
CA GLY A 132 25.64 -13.28 -18.16
C GLY A 132 24.62 -13.06 -17.05
N SER A 133 24.82 -12.00 -16.27
CA SER A 133 23.93 -11.60 -15.19
C SER A 133 23.87 -10.08 -15.08
N VAL A 134 22.79 -9.58 -14.49
CA VAL A 134 22.60 -8.17 -14.14
C VAL A 134 22.06 -8.08 -12.72
N THR A 135 22.49 -7.08 -11.97
CA THR A 135 21.84 -6.73 -10.70
C THR A 135 20.86 -5.61 -10.95
N VAL A 136 19.61 -5.84 -10.57
CA VAL A 136 18.53 -4.86 -10.68
C VAL A 136 18.23 -4.29 -9.29
N THR A 137 18.11 -2.98 -9.23
CA THR A 137 17.82 -2.24 -7.99
C THR A 137 16.57 -1.39 -8.18
N PHE A 138 15.60 -1.56 -7.28
CA PHE A 138 14.43 -0.71 -7.15
C PHE A 138 14.65 0.32 -6.05
N SER A 139 14.38 1.58 -6.37
CA SER A 139 14.45 2.69 -5.42
C SER A 139 13.08 3.33 -5.28
N GLY A 140 12.73 3.69 -4.05
CA GLY A 140 11.46 4.30 -3.72
C GLY A 140 11.16 4.26 -2.22
N ASN A 141 9.89 4.34 -1.86
CA ASN A 141 9.45 4.47 -0.47
C ASN A 141 9.04 3.12 0.11
N ASN A 142 9.36 2.90 1.38
CA ASN A 142 8.98 1.71 2.16
C ASN A 142 9.33 0.37 1.51
N LEU A 143 10.39 0.34 0.70
CA LEU A 143 10.92 -0.90 0.13
C LEU A 143 11.77 -1.59 1.19
N THR A 144 11.41 -2.83 1.51
CA THR A 144 12.11 -3.64 2.50
C THR A 144 12.65 -4.90 1.86
N THR A 145 13.48 -5.66 2.57
CA THR A 145 13.99 -6.95 2.09
C THR A 145 12.90 -8.00 1.89
N THR A 146 11.71 -7.81 2.46
CA THR A 146 10.57 -8.72 2.30
C THR A 146 9.56 -8.27 1.24
N THR A 147 9.72 -7.07 0.66
CA THR A 147 8.84 -6.54 -0.39
C THR A 147 8.99 -7.35 -1.67
N TYR A 148 7.88 -7.73 -2.30
CA TYR A 148 7.83 -8.40 -3.59
C TYR A 148 7.60 -7.38 -4.72
N PHE A 149 8.12 -7.69 -5.90
CA PHE A 149 8.04 -6.83 -7.07
C PHE A 149 7.52 -7.60 -8.29
N ASP A 150 6.37 -7.19 -8.79
CA ASP A 150 5.91 -7.55 -10.11
C ASP A 150 6.47 -6.54 -11.12
N VAL A 151 6.96 -7.03 -12.27
CA VAL A 151 7.57 -6.20 -13.30
C VAL A 151 6.77 -6.29 -14.57
N ARG A 152 6.36 -5.13 -15.09
CA ARG A 152 5.81 -4.99 -16.43
C ARG A 152 6.91 -4.54 -17.38
N PHE A 153 7.10 -5.28 -18.46
CA PHE A 153 8.21 -5.07 -19.39
C PHE A 153 7.79 -5.28 -20.85
N ARG A 154 8.61 -4.78 -21.76
CA ARG A 154 8.48 -4.95 -23.20
C ARG A 154 9.73 -5.58 -23.77
N ALA A 155 9.55 -6.68 -24.50
CA ALA A 155 10.63 -7.36 -25.20
C ALA A 155 11.07 -6.60 -26.47
N PRO A 156 12.30 -6.82 -26.97
CA PRO A 156 12.77 -6.22 -28.22
C PRO A 156 11.81 -6.50 -29.38
N GLY A 157 11.34 -5.44 -30.04
CA GLY A 157 10.43 -5.53 -31.19
C GLY A 157 8.98 -5.87 -30.85
N ALA A 158 8.63 -6.09 -29.57
CA ALA A 158 7.25 -6.31 -29.16
C ALA A 158 6.45 -4.99 -29.18
N SER A 159 5.16 -5.08 -29.52
CA SER A 159 4.22 -3.95 -29.47
C SER A 159 3.43 -3.87 -28.16
N ALA A 160 3.45 -4.94 -27.36
CA ALA A 160 2.73 -5.07 -26.10
C ALA A 160 3.69 -5.35 -24.94
N ASP A 161 3.23 -5.02 -23.73
CA ASP A 161 3.94 -5.33 -22.50
C ASP A 161 3.48 -6.70 -21.95
N ASP A 162 4.42 -7.43 -21.36
CA ASP A 162 4.19 -8.62 -20.55
C ASP A 162 4.46 -8.33 -19.07
N VAL A 163 4.02 -9.23 -18.20
CA VAL A 163 4.20 -9.12 -16.74
C VAL A 163 4.85 -10.37 -16.16
N ALA A 164 5.85 -10.16 -15.30
CA ALA A 164 6.42 -11.18 -14.44
C ALA A 164 6.01 -10.90 -12.98
N PHE A 165 5.27 -11.83 -12.38
CA PHE A 165 4.84 -11.75 -10.97
C PHE A 165 5.94 -12.24 -10.02
N ASN A 166 6.07 -11.58 -8.87
CA ASN A 166 7.07 -11.88 -7.84
C ASN A 166 8.48 -12.05 -8.41
N TRP A 167 8.81 -11.27 -9.45
CA TRP A 167 10.06 -11.43 -10.19
C TRP A 167 11.27 -11.18 -9.29
N GLN A 168 11.12 -10.31 -8.30
CA GLN A 168 12.14 -10.05 -7.30
C GLN A 168 11.50 -9.91 -5.91
N GLN A 169 12.22 -10.37 -4.89
CA GLN A 169 11.99 -9.99 -3.50
C GLN A 169 13.18 -9.18 -2.99
N GLY A 170 12.90 -8.11 -2.25
CA GLY A 170 13.88 -7.16 -1.77
C GLY A 170 14.31 -6.14 -2.83
N PRO A 171 14.87 -4.99 -2.43
CA PRO A 171 15.09 -3.88 -3.35
C PRO A 171 16.24 -4.10 -4.34
N SER A 172 17.12 -5.08 -4.12
CA SER A 172 18.22 -5.37 -5.02
C SER A 172 18.48 -6.88 -5.10
N ALA A 173 18.54 -7.41 -6.32
CA ALA A 173 18.84 -8.82 -6.58
C ALA A 173 19.59 -9.02 -7.90
N SER A 174 20.35 -10.11 -7.98
CA SER A 174 21.03 -10.54 -9.20
C SER A 174 20.13 -11.48 -10.00
N HIS A 175 20.07 -11.25 -11.31
CA HIS A 175 19.29 -12.02 -12.26
C HIS A 175 20.19 -12.54 -13.37
N ALA A 176 20.10 -13.84 -13.65
CA ALA A 176 20.74 -14.40 -14.83
C ALA A 176 20.06 -13.87 -16.09
N VAL A 177 20.82 -13.71 -17.18
CA VAL A 177 20.30 -13.49 -18.53
C VAL A 177 20.42 -14.83 -19.26
N PRO A 178 19.36 -15.65 -19.33
CA PRO A 178 19.44 -16.96 -19.97
C PRO A 178 19.99 -16.90 -21.40
N ALA A 179 20.65 -17.97 -21.84
CA ALA A 179 21.21 -18.07 -23.21
C ALA A 179 20.13 -17.94 -24.32
N GLY A 180 18.86 -18.22 -23.99
CA GLY A 180 17.71 -18.08 -24.88
C GLY A 180 17.11 -16.66 -24.95
N THR A 181 17.53 -15.71 -24.10
CA THR A 181 16.93 -14.38 -24.04
C THR A 181 17.11 -13.62 -25.34
N ALA A 182 16.05 -13.05 -25.91
CA ALA A 182 16.12 -12.27 -27.16
C ALA A 182 17.15 -11.13 -27.06
N ILE A 183 17.91 -10.89 -28.14
CA ILE A 183 18.88 -9.78 -28.23
C ILE A 183 18.12 -8.49 -28.48
N GLY A 184 18.67 -7.39 -27.97
CA GLY A 184 18.13 -6.05 -28.16
C GLY A 184 17.75 -5.40 -26.84
N ASP A 185 16.99 -4.32 -26.96
CA ASP A 185 16.59 -3.49 -25.83
C ASP A 185 15.31 -4.03 -25.20
N TRP A 186 15.42 -4.44 -23.94
CA TRP A 186 14.31 -4.77 -23.07
C TRP A 186 13.96 -3.55 -22.23
N THR A 187 12.69 -3.17 -22.18
CA THR A 187 12.25 -1.99 -21.43
C THR A 187 11.33 -2.39 -20.30
N ILE A 188 11.67 -2.06 -19.06
CA ILE A 188 10.72 -2.08 -17.95
C ILE A 188 9.85 -0.83 -18.09
N THR A 189 8.53 -1.01 -18.12
CA THR A 189 7.52 0.06 -18.31
C THR A 189 6.64 0.28 -17.07
N GLY A 190 6.82 -0.54 -16.04
CA GLY A 190 6.18 -0.35 -14.76
C GLY A 190 6.61 -1.39 -13.73
N VAL A 191 6.50 -1.02 -12.46
CA VAL A 191 6.78 -1.92 -11.34
C VAL A 191 5.66 -1.80 -10.32
N ARG A 192 5.17 -2.93 -9.81
CA ARG A 192 4.23 -2.97 -8.71
C ARG A 192 4.90 -3.65 -7.53
N ALA A 193 5.07 -2.90 -6.45
CA ALA A 193 5.60 -3.43 -5.21
C ALA A 193 4.46 -3.77 -4.26
N HIS A 194 4.60 -4.88 -3.53
CA HIS A 194 3.57 -5.37 -2.61
C HIS A 194 4.21 -6.20 -1.48
N ALA A 195 3.46 -6.41 -0.40
CA ALA A 195 3.95 -7.09 0.81
C ALA A 195 3.54 -8.56 0.88
N ASP A 196 2.45 -8.95 0.22
CA ASP A 196 1.92 -10.31 0.18
C ASP A 196 2.19 -10.92 -1.20
N ALA A 197 2.98 -12.00 -1.24
CA ALA A 197 3.33 -12.69 -2.48
C ALA A 197 2.12 -13.13 -3.34
N ASN A 198 0.92 -13.23 -2.76
CA ASN A 198 -0.28 -13.63 -3.49
C ASN A 198 -1.11 -12.44 -4.00
N ASP A 199 -0.76 -11.21 -3.62
CA ASP A 199 -1.46 -10.01 -4.07
C ASP A 199 -0.83 -9.45 -5.36
N HIS A 200 -1.52 -9.71 -6.47
CA HIS A 200 -1.19 -9.18 -7.79
C HIS A 200 -2.22 -8.17 -8.28
N THR A 201 -2.93 -7.52 -7.37
CA THR A 201 -3.95 -6.52 -7.68
C THR A 201 -3.37 -5.10 -7.65
N GLY A 202 -4.10 -4.12 -8.17
CA GLY A 202 -3.66 -2.72 -8.18
C GLY A 202 -2.73 -2.33 -9.34
N PRO A 203 -2.46 -1.01 -9.46
CA PRO A 203 -1.75 -0.46 -10.61
C PRO A 203 -0.23 -0.66 -10.53
N PHE A 204 0.43 -0.63 -11.69
CA PHE A 204 1.89 -0.50 -11.77
C PHE A 204 2.29 0.96 -11.61
N ALA A 205 3.31 1.23 -10.79
CA ALA A 205 3.99 2.51 -10.80
C ALA A 205 4.66 2.70 -12.16
N SER A 206 4.40 3.83 -12.81
CA SER A 206 4.96 4.14 -14.12
C SER A 206 6.44 4.51 -13.97
N VAL A 207 7.32 3.59 -14.32
CA VAL A 207 8.77 3.76 -14.37
C VAL A 207 9.28 3.26 -15.71
N GLN A 208 10.36 3.86 -16.21
CA GLN A 208 10.95 3.45 -17.48
C GLN A 208 12.46 3.24 -17.33
N ALA A 209 12.92 2.03 -17.65
CA ALA A 209 14.33 1.70 -17.68
C ALA A 209 14.62 0.68 -18.78
N THR A 210 15.69 0.87 -19.53
CA THR A 210 16.08 0.01 -20.65
C THR A 210 17.36 -0.74 -20.32
N PHE A 211 17.38 -2.03 -20.66
CA PHE A 211 18.52 -2.92 -20.52
C PHE A 211 18.78 -3.64 -21.85
N SER A 212 20.01 -3.55 -22.35
CA SER A 212 20.36 -4.18 -23.64
C SER A 212 20.97 -5.56 -23.45
N VAL A 213 20.39 -6.56 -24.10
CA VAL A 213 20.95 -7.92 -24.18
C VAL A 213 21.72 -8.07 -25.48
N PHE A 214 22.96 -8.57 -25.42
CA PHE A 214 23.82 -8.76 -26.59
C PHE A 214 24.48 -10.15 -26.61
N VAL A 215 25.19 -10.48 -27.69
CA VAL A 215 26.04 -11.68 -27.78
C VAL A 215 27.45 -11.28 -27.39
N SER A 216 28.07 -11.97 -26.43
CA SER A 216 29.47 -11.71 -26.08
C SER A 216 30.36 -11.87 -27.32
N PRO A 217 31.14 -10.85 -27.72
CA PRO A 217 32.12 -11.00 -28.77
C PRO A 217 33.34 -11.71 -28.17
N PHE A 218 33.32 -13.04 -28.17
CA PHE A 218 34.41 -13.95 -27.80
C PHE A 218 35.08 -13.69 -26.44
#